data_AF-X0XA24-F1
#
_entry.id   AF-X0XA24-F1
#
_cell.length_a   1.000
_cell.length_b   1.000
_cell.length_c   1.000
_cell.angle_alpha   90.00
_cell.angle_beta   90.00
_cell.angle_gamma   90.00
#
_symmetry.space_group_name_H-M   'P 1'
#
loop_
_entity.id
_entity.type
_entity.pdbx_description
1 polymer ?
#
loop_
_entity_poly.entity_id
_entity_poly.type
_entity_poly.pdbx_seq_one_letter_code
_entity_poly.pdbx_strand_id
1 'polypeptide(L)'
;HKIAPLMQGITDLGFDAFLAGIRGVEHEERAKETIFSPRENHIRVHPLLFWRSEDVLEYAKKNDLECNPLYAEGYTSLGCVACTDKNLDPNAHERAGRGEVREKIMERLRNLGYT
;
A
#
# COMPACT_ATOMS: atom_id res chain seq x y z
N HIS A 1 -1.21 6.11 -15.41
CA HIS A 1 -1.49 4.92 -14.57
C HIS A 1 -0.18 4.42 -13.97
N LYS A 2 -0.15 4.00 -12.69
CA LYS A 2 1.09 3.66 -11.95
C LYS A 2 1.74 2.33 -12.37
N ILE A 3 1.03 1.49 -13.12
CA ILE A 3 1.45 0.12 -13.48
C ILE A 3 2.53 0.13 -14.58
N ALA A 4 2.28 0.84 -15.69
CA ALA A 4 3.22 0.92 -16.81
C ALA A 4 4.65 1.34 -16.40
N PRO A 5 4.87 2.42 -15.62
CA PRO A 5 6.23 2.79 -15.21
C PRO A 5 6.86 1.78 -14.24
N LEU A 6 6.08 1.06 -13.43
CA LEU A 6 6.62 0.00 -12.57
C LEU A 6 7.13 -1.17 -13.43
N MET A 7 6.34 -1.64 -14.40
CA MET A 7 6.74 -2.74 -15.28
C MET A 7 7.96 -2.35 -16.13
N GLN A 8 7.98 -1.13 -16.67
CA GLN A 8 9.13 -0.61 -17.41
C GLN A 8 10.39 -0.62 -16.54
N GLY A 9 10.30 -0.13 -15.29
CA GLY A 9 11.43 -0.10 -14.37
C GLY A 9 11.94 -1.50 -14.00
N ILE A 10 11.06 -2.49 -13.83
CA ILE A 10 11.44 -3.88 -13.58
C ILE A 10 12.25 -4.44 -14.75
N THR A 11 11.75 -4.25 -15.98
CA THR A 11 12.42 -4.72 -17.19
C THR A 11 13.75 -4.01 -17.44
N ASP A 12 13.76 -2.67 -17.40
CA ASP A 12 14.94 -1.87 -17.76
C ASP A 12 16.09 -2.06 -16.76
N LEU A 13 15.77 -2.30 -15.49
CA LEU A 13 16.76 -2.53 -14.44
C LEU A 13 17.08 -4.01 -14.23
N GLY A 14 16.39 -4.92 -14.93
CA GLY A 14 16.60 -6.36 -14.84
C GLY A 14 16.33 -6.94 -13.45
N PHE A 15 15.28 -6.48 -12.77
CA PHE A 15 14.96 -6.95 -11.41
C PHE A 15 14.14 -8.24 -11.42
N ASP A 16 14.69 -9.31 -10.86
CA ASP A 16 13.95 -10.57 -10.63
C ASP A 16 12.96 -10.46 -9.45
N ALA A 17 13.23 -9.57 -8.50
CA ALA A 17 12.38 -9.39 -7.32
C ALA A 17 12.50 -7.98 -6.71
N PHE A 18 11.46 -7.55 -5.99
CA PHE A 18 11.50 -6.33 -5.17
C PHE A 18 10.70 -6.47 -3.87
N LEU A 19 11.10 -5.67 -2.87
CA LEU A 19 10.37 -5.56 -1.60
C LEU A 19 9.22 -4.57 -1.74
N ALA A 20 8.03 -4.95 -1.28
CA ALA A 20 6.89 -4.06 -1.16
C ALA A 20 6.40 -4.01 0.29
N GLY A 21 6.25 -2.79 0.82
CA GLY A 21 5.78 -2.53 2.18
C GLY A 21 4.26 -2.63 2.32
N ILE A 22 3.63 -3.65 1.73
CA ILE A 22 2.21 -3.91 1.98
C ILE A 22 2.04 -4.69 3.29
N ARG A 23 0.92 -4.47 3.95
CA ARG A 23 0.45 -5.23 5.10
C ARG A 23 -0.93 -5.82 4.79
N GLY A 24 -1.21 -7.02 5.27
CA GLY A 24 -2.48 -7.71 5.02
C GLY A 24 -3.67 -6.97 5.62
N VAL A 25 -3.47 -6.33 6.77
CA VAL A 25 -4.51 -5.55 7.47
C VAL A 25 -4.98 -4.30 6.71
N GLU A 26 -4.22 -3.84 5.71
CA GLU A 26 -4.56 -2.64 4.96
C GLU A 26 -5.75 -2.83 4.00
N HIS A 27 -6.00 -4.04 3.50
CA HIS A 27 -7.09 -4.28 2.54
C HIS A 27 -7.34 -5.79 2.39
N GLU A 28 -8.57 -6.20 2.14
CA GLU A 28 -8.94 -7.62 1.92
C GLU A 28 -8.08 -8.31 0.84
N GLU A 29 -7.86 -7.64 -0.29
CA GLU A 29 -6.99 -8.12 -1.37
C GLU A 29 -5.53 -8.30 -0.93
N ARG A 30 -5.03 -7.46 -0.02
CA ARG A 30 -3.66 -7.60 0.53
C ARG A 30 -3.59 -8.75 1.52
N ALA A 31 -4.68 -9.04 2.22
CA ALA A 31 -4.77 -10.19 3.13
C ALA A 31 -4.65 -11.54 2.40
N LYS A 32 -4.87 -11.58 1.07
CA LYS A 32 -4.71 -12.77 0.23
C LYS A 32 -3.27 -12.98 -0.27
N GLU A 33 -2.37 -12.03 -0.07
CA GLU A 33 -0.99 -12.12 -0.54
C GLU A 33 -0.14 -13.07 0.33
N THR A 34 0.98 -13.54 -0.23
CA THR A 34 2.00 -14.35 0.46
C THR A 34 3.29 -13.56 0.64
N ILE A 35 4.19 -14.00 1.53
CA ILE A 35 5.50 -13.34 1.73
C ILE A 35 6.28 -13.29 0.42
N PHE A 36 6.39 -14.41 -0.28
CA PHE A 36 6.96 -14.50 -1.62
C PHE A 36 5.79 -14.67 -2.58
N SER A 37 5.52 -13.62 -3.37
CA SER A 37 4.36 -13.55 -4.24
C SER A 37 4.82 -13.47 -5.70
N PRO A 38 4.88 -14.62 -6.41
CA PRO A 38 5.32 -14.67 -7.79
C PRO A 38 4.36 -13.89 -8.70
N ARG A 39 4.93 -13.20 -9.68
CA ARG A 39 4.23 -12.61 -10.82
C ARG A 39 4.82 -13.20 -12.09
N GLU A 40 4.28 -12.81 -13.24
CA GLU A 40 4.72 -13.34 -14.53
C GLU A 40 6.23 -13.16 -14.77
N ASN A 41 6.78 -11.99 -14.43
CA ASN A 41 8.16 -11.63 -14.75
C ASN A 41 9.03 -11.29 -13.53
N HIS A 42 8.48 -11.35 -12.31
CA HIS A 42 9.20 -10.94 -11.09
C HIS A 42 8.54 -11.51 -9.83
N ILE A 43 9.24 -11.44 -8.70
CA ILE A 43 8.70 -11.78 -7.39
C ILE A 43 8.48 -10.50 -6.57
N ARG A 44 7.30 -10.36 -5.97
CA ARG A 44 7.08 -9.36 -4.93
C ARG A 44 7.30 -10.00 -3.58
N VAL A 45 8.15 -9.39 -2.77
CA VAL A 45 8.44 -9.86 -1.41
C VAL A 45 7.77 -8.90 -0.43
N HIS A 46 7.05 -9.44 0.56
CA HIS A 46 6.24 -8.68 1.52
C HIS A 46 6.74 -8.88 2.96
N PRO A 47 7.85 -8.23 3.39
CA PRO A 47 8.41 -8.45 4.73
C PRO A 47 7.48 -8.02 5.87
N LEU A 48 6.59 -7.06 5.60
CA LEU A 48 5.69 -6.46 6.58
C LEU A 48 4.28 -7.05 6.51
N LEU A 49 4.06 -8.13 5.76
CA LEU A 49 2.72 -8.63 5.44
C LEU A 49 1.84 -8.85 6.68
N PHE A 50 2.43 -9.31 7.79
CA PHE A 50 1.71 -9.62 9.02
C PHE A 50 1.78 -8.52 10.09
N TRP A 51 2.39 -7.38 9.77
CA TRP A 51 2.49 -6.26 10.69
C TRP A 51 1.18 -5.48 10.73
N ARG A 52 0.85 -4.96 11.92
CA ARG A 52 -0.18 -3.95 12.12
C ARG A 52 0.44 -2.54 12.07
N SER A 53 -0.42 -1.54 12.17
CA SER A 53 -0.03 -0.13 12.19
C SER A 53 0.83 0.18 13.42
N GLU A 54 0.50 -0.42 14.56
CA GLU A 54 1.24 -0.26 15.82
C GLU A 54 2.65 -0.82 15.70
N ASP A 55 2.82 -1.99 15.09
CA ASP A 55 4.13 -2.64 14.93
C ASP A 55 5.07 -1.75 14.09
N VAL A 56 4.54 -1.11 13.04
CA VAL A 56 5.32 -0.18 12.20
C VAL A 56 5.72 1.08 12.96
N LEU A 57 4.80 1.66 13.73
CA LEU A 57 5.08 2.87 14.52
C LEU A 57 6.06 2.58 15.66
N GLU A 58 5.92 1.44 16.32
CA GLU A 58 6.84 1.00 17.37
C GLU A 58 8.25 0.78 16.79
N TYR A 59 8.35 0.11 15.64
CA TYR A 59 9.64 -0.07 14.98
C TYR A 59 10.27 1.25 14.55
N ALA A 60 9.49 2.16 13.96
CA ALA A 60 9.98 3.49 13.59
C ALA A 60 10.53 4.25 14.81
N LYS A 61 9.77 4.27 15.90
CA LYS A 61 10.19 4.91 17.16
C LYS A 61 11.46 4.26 17.75
N LYS A 62 11.51 2.93 17.78
CA LYS A 62 12.65 2.18 18.34
C LYS A 62 13.95 2.42 17.57
N ASN A 63 13.85 2.68 16.27
CA ASN A 63 14.99 2.87 15.38
C ASN A 63 15.22 4.34 14.98
N ASP A 64 14.56 5.29 15.67
CA ASP A 64 14.69 6.73 15.41
C ASP A 64 14.46 7.12 13.94
N LEU A 65 13.45 6.50 13.31
CA LEU A 65 13.08 6.78 11.92
C LEU A 65 12.12 7.96 11.85
N GLU A 66 12.45 8.93 10.98
CA GLU A 66 11.59 10.07 10.73
C GLU A 66 10.33 9.66 9.95
N CYS A 67 9.17 9.94 10.53
CA CYS A 67 7.88 9.77 9.88
C CYS A 67 7.53 11.01 9.03
N ASN A 68 6.78 10.82 7.95
CA ASN A 68 6.31 11.95 7.15
C ASN A 68 5.48 12.93 8.02
N PRO A 69 5.76 14.25 8.00
CA PRO A 69 5.07 15.24 8.85
C PRO A 69 3.55 15.25 8.72
N LEU A 70 3.01 14.87 7.55
CA LEU A 70 1.56 14.80 7.33
C LEU A 70 0.87 13.81 8.27
N TYR A 71 1.56 12.80 8.78
CA TYR A 71 0.98 11.90 9.78
C TYR A 71 0.63 12.65 11.08
N ALA A 72 1.43 13.65 11.49
CA ALA A 72 1.13 14.49 12.64
C ALA A 72 -0.06 15.44 12.40
N GLU A 73 -0.40 15.70 11.14
CA GLU A 73 -1.55 16.54 10.75
C GLU A 73 -2.88 15.77 10.66
N GLY A 74 -2.89 14.46 10.94
CA GLY A 74 -4.08 13.62 10.92
C GLY A 74 -4.27 12.78 9.64
N TYR A 75 -3.25 12.70 8.77
CA TYR A 75 -3.28 11.75 7.65
C TYR A 75 -2.85 10.36 8.14
N THR A 76 -3.56 9.30 7.74
CA THR A 76 -3.21 7.92 8.10
C THR A 76 -2.77 7.06 6.91
N SER A 77 -2.99 7.52 5.68
CA SER A 77 -2.47 6.86 4.47
C SER A 77 -2.26 7.82 3.31
N LEU A 78 -1.03 7.90 2.80
CA LEU A 78 -0.63 8.90 1.81
C LEU A 78 -0.61 8.38 0.36
N GLY A 79 -1.30 9.06 -0.55
CA GLY A 79 -1.42 8.73 -1.97
C GLY A 79 -1.01 9.87 -2.90
N CYS A 80 -1.85 10.21 -3.88
CA CYS A 80 -1.69 11.45 -4.66
C CYS A 80 -2.35 12.62 -3.93
N VAL A 81 -1.87 13.84 -4.17
CA VAL A 81 -2.38 15.08 -3.54
C VAL A 81 -3.91 15.19 -3.64
N ALA A 82 -4.49 14.95 -4.82
CA ALA A 82 -5.93 15.01 -5.05
C ALA A 82 -6.71 13.75 -4.60
N CYS A 83 -6.06 12.80 -3.94
CA CYS A 83 -6.57 11.45 -3.69
C CYS A 83 -6.40 11.02 -2.22
N THR A 84 -6.09 11.97 -1.35
CA THR A 84 -5.67 11.71 0.02
C THR A 84 -6.19 12.82 0.91
N ASP A 85 -7.02 12.42 1.87
CA ASP A 85 -7.66 13.27 2.86
C ASP A 85 -7.24 12.84 4.27
N LYS A 86 -7.45 13.73 5.23
CA LYS A 86 -7.24 13.44 6.65
C LYS A 86 -8.24 12.39 7.12
N ASN A 87 -7.81 11.53 8.02
CA ASN A 87 -8.70 10.60 8.68
C ASN A 87 -9.24 11.27 9.96
N LEU A 88 -10.45 11.83 9.87
CA LEU A 88 -11.05 12.62 10.96
C LEU A 88 -11.67 11.76 12.06
N ASP A 89 -11.95 10.49 11.78
CA ASP A 89 -12.48 9.53 12.76
C ASP A 89 -11.33 8.64 13.27
N PRO A 90 -10.98 8.70 14.56
CA PRO A 90 -9.92 7.86 15.12
C PRO A 90 -10.23 6.37 15.10
N ASN A 91 -11.50 5.99 14.92
CA ASN A 91 -11.92 4.58 14.80
C ASN A 91 -12.02 4.11 13.34
N ALA A 92 -11.90 5.02 12.37
CA ALA A 92 -11.97 4.65 10.98
C ALA A 92 -10.72 3.90 10.53
N HIS A 93 -10.91 3.02 9.56
CA HIS A 93 -9.84 2.21 8.98
C HIS A 93 -8.66 3.09 8.53
N GLU A 94 -7.42 2.63 8.69
CA GLU A 94 -6.23 3.46 8.46
C GLU A 94 -6.09 4.00 7.03
N ARG A 95 -6.78 3.40 6.07
CA ARG A 95 -6.83 3.84 4.66
C ARG A 95 -8.08 4.62 4.28
N ALA A 96 -8.97 4.95 5.22
CA ALA A 96 -10.22 5.66 4.97
C ALA A 96 -10.01 7.02 4.27
N GLY A 97 -8.88 7.68 4.54
CA GLY A 97 -8.50 8.93 3.86
C GLY A 97 -8.12 8.78 2.38
N ARG A 98 -8.03 7.56 1.82
CA ARG A 98 -7.87 7.39 0.37
C ARG A 98 -9.25 7.34 -0.25
N GLY A 99 -9.57 8.34 -1.08
CA GLY A 99 -10.93 8.53 -1.62
C GLY A 99 -11.63 7.23 -2.04
N GLU A 100 -12.69 6.86 -1.31
CA GLU A 100 -13.48 5.63 -1.49
C GLU A 100 -13.97 5.43 -2.92
N VAL A 101 -14.19 6.52 -3.65
CA VAL A 101 -14.70 6.53 -5.02
C VAL A 101 -13.80 5.72 -5.94
N ARG A 102 -12.48 5.79 -5.77
CA ARG A 102 -11.54 5.10 -6.66
C ARG A 102 -11.45 3.61 -6.35
N GLU A 103 -11.49 3.21 -5.08
CA GLU A 103 -11.50 1.79 -4.72
C GLU A 103 -12.81 1.12 -5.17
N LYS A 104 -13.96 1.77 -4.98
CA LYS A 104 -15.26 1.30 -5.53
C LYS A 104 -15.26 1.21 -7.06
N ILE A 105 -14.61 2.15 -7.76
CA ILE A 105 -14.45 2.09 -9.21
C ILE A 105 -13.49 0.95 -9.62
N MET A 106 -12.38 0.76 -8.89
CA MET A 106 -11.41 -0.30 -9.19
C MET A 106 -11.98 -1.69 -8.91
N GLU A 107 -12.76 -1.85 -7.84
CA GLU A 107 -13.54 -3.05 -7.55
C GLU A 107 -14.54 -3.33 -8.68
N ARG A 108 -15.26 -2.30 -9.14
CA ARG A 108 -16.19 -2.43 -10.27
C ARG A 108 -15.48 -2.80 -11.57
N LEU A 109 -14.30 -2.25 -11.85
CA LEU A 109 -13.51 -2.58 -13.04
C LEU A 109 -12.97 -4.02 -12.99
N ARG A 110 -12.52 -4.48 -11.81
CA ARG A 110 -12.11 -5.88 -11.60
C ARG A 110 -13.28 -6.86 -11.78
N ASN A 111 -14.46 -6.53 -11.26
CA ASN A 111 -15.68 -7.32 -11.45
C ASN A 111 -16.12 -7.38 -12.93
N LEU A 112 -15.74 -6.39 -13.74
CA LEU A 112 -15.98 -6.34 -15.18
C LEU A 112 -14.87 -7.01 -16.00
N GLY A 113 -13.90 -7.68 -15.37
CA GLY A 113 -12.83 -8.40 -16.04
C GLY A 113 -11.68 -7.53 -16.55
N TYR A 114 -11.63 -6.26 -16.18
CA TYR A 114 -10.49 -5.39 -16.41
C TYR A 114 -9.55 -5.50 -15.21
N THR A 115 -8.65 -6.49 -15.23
CA THR A 115 -7.55 -6.64 -14.26
C THR A 115 -6.31 -5.88 -14.68
#